data_AF-A0A2I0MK99-F1
#
_entry.id   AF-A0A2I0MK99-F1
#
_cell.length_a   1.000
_cell.length_b   1.000
_cell.length_c   1.000
_cell.angle_alpha   90.00
_cell.angle_beta   90.00
_cell.angle_gamma   90.00
#
_symmetry.space_group_name_H-M   'P 1'
#
loop_
_entity.id
_entity.type
_entity.pdbx_description
1 polymer ?
#
loop_
_entity_poly.entity_id
_entity_poly.type
_entity_poly.pdbx_seq_one_letter_code
_entity_poly.pdbx_strand_id
1 'polypeptide(L)'
;MSSYLQKLTTVLPSHRPGALFILIISFLLVASVVFYQRTGKDAEGQLYGLSIQNRCKQFFASPPHTIAGGPPPSPGDVFFVETSEQTNPSYLFTCSVESAARAHPGTRVVVLMKGLAKGNVSLPSHWAFSLLSCFPNMEIRPLDLAELFSGTPLAKWYSQPEHQKEPYFFPVLSDACRIAIMWKFGGIYLDTDFIVLKNLKNLTNALGIESQDVLNGAFLSFKPKHEFIELCMQDFVDNYKHTRAQNS
;
A
#
# COMPACT_ATOMS: atom_id res chain seq x y z
N MET A 1 75.74 -9.23 41.34
CA MET A 1 75.34 -9.63 39.98
C MET A 1 73.88 -9.27 39.77
N SER A 2 73.63 -8.42 38.77
CA SER A 2 72.39 -8.19 38.00
C SER A 2 71.04 -8.07 38.73
N SER A 3 70.48 -6.86 38.74
CA SER A 3 69.03 -6.68 38.61
C SER A 3 68.75 -5.70 37.46
N TYR A 4 68.30 -6.27 36.35
CA TYR A 4 67.91 -5.56 35.13
C TYR A 4 66.53 -4.91 35.36
N LEU A 5 66.49 -3.60 35.54
CA LEU A 5 65.26 -2.81 35.52
C LEU A 5 64.87 -2.55 34.05
N GLN A 6 63.94 -3.32 33.52
CA GLN A 6 63.28 -3.01 32.24
C GLN A 6 62.44 -1.73 32.43
N LYS A 7 62.84 -0.65 31.76
CA LYS A 7 61.98 0.52 31.52
C LYS A 7 60.82 0.08 30.61
N LEU A 8 59.60 0.04 31.15
CA LEU A 8 58.38 0.06 30.33
C LEU A 8 58.15 1.49 29.83
N THR A 9 58.44 1.73 28.55
CA THR A 9 57.99 2.92 27.84
C THR A 9 56.55 2.68 27.39
N THR A 10 55.58 3.25 28.10
CA THR A 10 54.18 3.24 27.67
C THR A 10 54.04 4.18 26.46
N VAL A 11 54.02 3.62 25.26
CA VAL A 11 53.65 4.35 24.04
C VAL A 11 52.12 4.56 24.07
N LEU A 12 51.71 5.77 24.38
CA LEU A 12 50.30 6.20 24.31
C LEU A 12 49.90 6.34 22.82
N PRO A 13 48.83 5.69 22.34
CA PRO A 13 48.43 5.82 20.94
C PRO A 13 47.76 7.18 20.70
N SER A 14 48.49 8.10 20.08
CA SER A 14 48.11 9.49 19.76
C SER A 14 47.02 9.66 18.67
N HIS A 15 46.30 8.60 18.30
CA HIS A 15 45.34 8.62 17.16
C HIS A 15 43.85 8.57 17.54
N ARG A 16 43.51 8.51 18.82
CA ARG A 16 42.11 8.37 19.27
C ARG A 16 41.20 9.62 19.11
N PRO A 17 41.66 10.88 19.25
CA PRO A 17 40.74 12.02 19.19
C PRO A 17 40.33 12.38 17.75
N GLY A 18 41.21 12.20 16.76
CA GLY A 18 40.92 12.52 15.36
C GLY A 18 39.87 11.59 14.75
N ALA A 19 39.95 10.29 15.04
CA ALA A 19 38.95 9.32 14.58
C ALA A 19 37.56 9.57 15.20
N LEU A 20 37.51 9.91 16.50
CA LEU A 20 36.26 10.26 17.18
C LEU A 20 35.63 11.53 16.59
N PHE A 21 36.45 12.53 16.27
CA PHE A 21 35.99 13.76 15.64
C PHE A 21 35.39 13.54 14.25
N ILE A 22 36.02 12.70 13.42
CA ILE A 22 35.51 12.33 12.08
C ILE A 22 34.17 11.58 12.19
N LEU A 23 34.02 10.67 13.16
CA LEU A 23 32.78 9.94 13.38
C LEU A 23 31.63 10.88 13.82
N ILE A 24 31.91 11.84 14.70
CA ILE A 24 30.92 12.84 15.14
C ILE A 24 30.47 13.70 13.96
N ILE A 25 31.40 14.22 13.15
CA ILE A 25 31.05 15.03 11.97
C ILE A 25 30.22 14.21 10.98
N SER A 26 30.63 12.97 10.71
CA SER A 26 29.91 12.08 9.79
C SER A 26 28.49 11.82 10.28
N PHE A 27 28.31 11.58 11.58
CA PHE A 27 27.00 11.41 12.19
C PHE A 27 26.15 12.69 12.08
N LEU A 28 26.72 13.87 12.34
CA LEU A 28 26.02 15.15 12.22
C LEU A 28 25.61 15.46 10.78
N LEU A 29 26.45 15.13 9.79
CA LEU A 29 26.13 15.30 8.36
C LEU A 29 25.02 14.34 7.92
N VAL A 30 25.07 13.07 8.35
CA VAL A 30 24.00 12.11 8.04
C VAL A 30 22.70 12.53 8.72
N ALA A 31 22.76 12.92 9.99
CA ALA A 31 21.60 13.40 10.74
C ALA A 31 21.00 14.67 10.11
N SER A 32 21.82 15.61 9.63
CA SER A 32 21.34 16.81 8.96
C SER A 32 20.69 16.48 7.62
N VAL A 33 21.28 15.62 6.79
CA VAL A 33 20.69 15.18 5.52
C VAL A 33 19.35 14.48 5.76
N VAL A 34 19.28 13.57 6.73
CA VAL A 34 18.02 12.89 7.10
C VAL A 34 16.98 13.89 7.59
N PHE A 35 17.38 14.86 8.41
CA PHE A 35 16.48 15.90 8.92
C PHE A 35 15.98 16.82 7.81
N TYR A 36 16.84 17.26 6.89
CA TYR A 36 16.47 18.05 5.72
C TYR A 36 15.53 17.29 4.77
N GLN A 37 15.81 16.01 4.52
CA GLN A 37 14.93 15.18 3.68
C GLN A 37 13.56 14.96 4.32
N ARG A 38 13.48 14.87 5.65
CA ARG A 38 12.23 14.69 6.38
C ARG A 38 11.41 15.99 6.41
N THR A 39 12.03 17.10 6.81
CA THR A 39 11.38 18.42 6.86
C THR A 39 10.95 18.91 5.48
N GLY A 40 11.74 18.66 4.42
CA GLY A 40 11.37 19.02 3.05
C GLY A 40 10.11 18.28 2.56
N LYS A 41 10.02 16.97 2.81
CA LYS A 41 8.85 16.16 2.44
C LYS A 41 7.59 16.58 3.20
N ASP A 42 7.72 16.87 4.49
CA ASP A 42 6.60 17.27 5.34
C ASP A 42 6.07 18.68 4.94
N ALA A 43 6.96 19.63 4.67
CA ALA A 43 6.59 21.00 4.28
C ALA A 43 5.94 21.06 2.89
N GLU A 44 6.47 20.33 1.91
CA GLU A 44 5.90 20.26 0.57
C GLU A 44 4.51 19.60 0.57
N GLY A 45 4.36 18.48 1.30
CA GLY A 45 3.07 17.82 1.47
C GLY A 45 2.01 18.70 2.16
N GLN A 46 2.41 19.47 3.18
CA GLN A 46 1.52 20.42 3.85
C GLN A 46 1.09 21.58 2.93
N LEU A 47 2.02 22.15 2.16
CA LEU A 47 1.72 23.25 1.24
C LEU A 47 0.80 22.82 0.10
N TYR A 48 1.06 21.65 -0.50
CA TYR A 48 0.15 21.06 -1.50
C TYR A 48 -1.21 20.75 -0.88
N GLY A 49 -1.25 20.17 0.32
CA GLY A 49 -2.48 19.87 1.05
C GLY A 49 -3.35 21.12 1.30
N LEU A 50 -2.75 22.23 1.75
CA LEU A 50 -3.46 23.49 2.01
C LEU A 50 -4.05 24.11 0.73
N SER A 51 -3.26 24.13 -0.35
CA SER A 51 -3.68 24.67 -1.66
C SER A 51 -4.82 23.86 -2.28
N ILE A 52 -4.73 22.53 -2.18
CA ILE A 52 -5.77 21.61 -2.66
C ILE A 52 -7.04 21.73 -1.82
N GLN A 53 -6.92 21.76 -0.49
CA GLN A 53 -8.08 21.85 0.40
C GLN A 53 -8.90 23.14 0.17
N ASN A 54 -8.24 24.26 -0.12
CA ASN A 54 -8.91 25.52 -0.46
C ASN A 54 -9.67 25.46 -1.79
N ARG A 55 -9.12 24.75 -2.80
CA ARG A 55 -9.81 24.50 -4.07
C ARG A 55 -10.98 23.55 -3.91
N CYS A 56 -10.80 22.48 -3.13
CA CYS A 56 -11.80 21.45 -2.90
C CYS A 56 -13.06 22.00 -2.22
N LYS A 57 -12.87 22.80 -1.16
CA LYS A 57 -13.94 23.43 -0.37
C LYS A 57 -14.83 24.38 -1.21
N GLN A 58 -14.33 24.88 -2.34
CA GLN A 58 -15.13 25.67 -3.28
C GLN A 58 -16.09 24.81 -4.11
N PHE A 59 -15.84 23.51 -4.25
CA PHE A 59 -16.62 22.60 -5.09
C PHE A 59 -17.44 21.55 -4.31
N PHE A 60 -16.96 21.10 -3.13
CA PHE A 60 -17.64 20.06 -2.33
C PHE A 60 -17.61 20.39 -0.83
N ALA A 61 -18.79 20.39 -0.19
CA ALA A 61 -19.00 20.92 1.16
C ALA A 61 -18.88 19.88 2.30
N SER A 62 -18.47 18.63 2.03
CA SER A 62 -18.43 17.58 3.06
C SER A 62 -17.00 17.06 3.29
N PRO A 63 -16.54 16.93 4.55
CA PRO A 63 -15.25 16.31 4.86
C PRO A 63 -15.25 14.83 4.45
N PRO A 64 -14.10 14.26 4.04
CA PRO A 64 -14.00 12.83 3.81
C PRO A 64 -14.10 12.08 5.15
N HIS A 65 -15.14 11.26 5.28
CA HIS A 65 -15.31 10.34 6.39
C HIS A 65 -15.11 8.91 5.89
N THR A 66 -14.56 8.03 6.71
CA THR A 66 -14.70 6.59 6.47
C THR A 66 -16.18 6.23 6.60
N ILE A 67 -16.80 5.77 5.52
CA ILE A 67 -18.17 5.29 5.57
C ILE A 67 -18.13 3.85 6.11
N ALA A 68 -18.31 3.70 7.43
CA ALA A 68 -18.65 2.40 8.01
C ALA A 68 -20.13 2.12 7.74
N GLY A 69 -20.43 1.05 7.00
CA GLY A 69 -21.81 0.63 6.75
C GLY A 69 -22.49 1.24 5.53
N GLY A 70 -21.74 1.69 4.53
CA GLY A 70 -22.31 2.03 3.22
C GLY A 70 -22.93 0.80 2.54
N PRO A 71 -23.88 0.97 1.60
CA PRO A 71 -24.44 -0.15 0.85
C PRO A 71 -23.29 -0.98 0.22
N PRO A 72 -23.46 -2.30 0.12
CA PRO A 72 -22.44 -3.18 -0.44
C PRO A 72 -21.98 -2.65 -1.81
N PRO A 73 -20.70 -2.86 -2.17
CA PRO A 73 -20.21 -2.44 -3.47
C PRO A 73 -21.11 -2.98 -4.57
N SER A 74 -21.44 -2.12 -5.53
CA SER A 74 -22.36 -2.41 -6.61
C SER A 74 -21.53 -3.03 -7.74
N PRO A 75 -22.09 -3.96 -8.53
CA PRO A 75 -21.39 -4.47 -9.69
C PRO A 75 -20.92 -3.32 -10.60
N GLY A 76 -19.62 -3.26 -10.85
CA GLY A 76 -19.02 -2.26 -11.73
C GLY A 76 -18.25 -1.12 -11.07
N ASP A 77 -18.05 -1.13 -9.76
CA ASP A 77 -17.12 -0.22 -9.05
C ASP A 77 -15.65 -0.52 -9.42
N VAL A 78 -14.76 0.45 -9.18
CA VAL A 78 -13.29 0.31 -9.34
C VAL A 78 -12.65 0.17 -7.96
N PHE A 79 -11.75 -0.79 -7.78
CA PHE A 79 -11.15 -1.11 -6.49
C PHE A 79 -9.62 -1.01 -6.51
N PHE A 80 -9.07 -0.47 -5.43
CA PHE A 80 -7.66 -0.49 -5.09
C PHE A 80 -7.49 -1.06 -3.68
N VAL A 81 -6.35 -1.69 -3.41
CA VAL A 81 -6.04 -2.28 -2.11
C VAL A 81 -4.66 -1.83 -1.63
N GLU A 82 -4.58 -1.47 -0.35
CA GLU A 82 -3.34 -1.31 0.42
C GLU A 82 -3.37 -2.29 1.60
N THR A 83 -2.54 -3.33 1.54
CA THR A 83 -2.53 -4.42 2.52
C THR A 83 -1.57 -4.20 3.69
N SER A 84 -0.71 -3.19 3.64
CA SER A 84 0.16 -2.83 4.78
C SER A 84 -0.57 -1.92 5.78
N GLU A 85 0.07 -1.66 6.91
CA GLU A 85 -0.43 -0.71 7.92
C GLU A 85 -0.19 0.76 7.53
N GLN A 86 0.33 1.02 6.32
CA GLN A 86 0.64 2.37 5.87
C GLN A 86 -0.64 3.18 5.61
N THR A 87 -0.62 4.42 6.10
CA THR A 87 -1.70 5.39 5.88
C THR A 87 -1.21 6.67 5.22
N ASN A 88 -0.04 6.61 4.58
CA ASN A 88 0.61 7.70 3.87
C ASN A 88 0.82 7.30 2.39
N PRO A 89 -0.24 7.31 1.57
CA PRO A 89 -0.14 6.95 0.17
C PRO A 89 0.99 7.68 -0.55
N SER A 90 1.76 6.95 -1.37
CA SER A 90 2.81 7.54 -2.19
C SER A 90 2.21 8.44 -3.28
N TYR A 91 3.07 9.22 -3.95
CA TYR A 91 2.66 9.98 -5.13
C TYR A 91 2.09 9.09 -6.21
N LEU A 92 2.76 7.96 -6.52
CA LEU A 92 2.30 7.02 -7.54
C LEU A 92 0.95 6.41 -7.16
N PHE A 93 0.79 5.95 -5.92
CA PHE A 93 -0.50 5.49 -5.39
C PHE A 93 -1.60 6.52 -5.63
N THR A 94 -1.33 7.75 -5.25
CA THR A 94 -2.33 8.83 -5.33
C THR A 94 -2.67 9.15 -6.78
N CYS A 95 -1.67 9.20 -7.67
CA CYS A 95 -1.88 9.42 -9.10
C CYS A 95 -2.68 8.29 -9.75
N SER A 96 -2.44 7.03 -9.38
CA SER A 96 -3.19 5.89 -9.89
C SER A 96 -4.67 6.01 -9.54
N VAL A 97 -4.98 6.25 -8.26
CA VAL A 97 -6.36 6.44 -7.80
C VAL A 97 -7.02 7.67 -8.44
N GLU A 98 -6.30 8.80 -8.50
CA GLU A 98 -6.78 10.03 -9.14
C GLU A 98 -7.14 9.79 -10.62
N SER A 99 -6.25 9.12 -11.36
CA SER A 99 -6.44 8.84 -12.78
C SER A 99 -7.69 7.98 -13.02
N ALA A 100 -7.91 6.97 -12.17
CA ALA A 100 -9.10 6.13 -12.22
C ALA A 100 -10.38 6.92 -11.92
N ALA A 101 -10.36 7.79 -10.90
CA ALA A 101 -11.49 8.64 -10.54
C ALA A 101 -11.89 9.58 -11.69
N ARG A 102 -10.90 10.18 -12.35
CA ARG A 102 -11.10 11.06 -13.53
C ARG A 102 -11.63 10.31 -14.74
N ALA A 103 -11.11 9.12 -15.02
CA ALA A 103 -11.53 8.32 -16.18
C ALA A 103 -12.92 7.68 -16.01
N HIS A 104 -13.42 7.59 -14.76
CA HIS A 104 -14.68 6.94 -14.43
C HIS A 104 -15.63 7.83 -13.60
N PRO A 105 -16.04 9.02 -14.09
CA PRO A 105 -16.79 10.01 -13.29
C PRO A 105 -18.14 9.52 -12.76
N GLY A 106 -18.77 8.53 -13.42
CA GLY A 106 -20.04 7.93 -13.00
C GLY A 106 -19.91 6.59 -12.27
N THR A 107 -18.72 6.23 -11.79
CA THR A 107 -18.45 4.94 -11.13
C THR A 107 -17.69 5.19 -9.85
N ARG A 108 -18.06 4.50 -8.76
CA ARG A 108 -17.34 4.65 -7.50
C ARG A 108 -15.95 4.04 -7.62
N VAL A 109 -14.98 4.74 -7.07
CA VAL A 109 -13.61 4.29 -6.91
C VAL A 109 -13.36 4.10 -5.42
N VAL A 110 -13.16 2.85 -5.03
CA VAL A 110 -13.05 2.41 -3.65
C VAL A 110 -11.61 2.04 -3.36
N VAL A 111 -11.00 2.72 -2.38
CA VAL A 111 -9.67 2.38 -1.87
C VAL A 111 -9.83 1.68 -0.53
N LEU A 112 -9.46 0.41 -0.48
CA LEU A 112 -9.49 -0.42 0.73
C LEU A 112 -8.10 -0.43 1.36
N MET A 113 -7.96 0.12 2.56
CA MET A 113 -6.67 0.21 3.25
C MET A 113 -6.71 -0.51 4.60
N LYS A 114 -5.75 -1.41 4.84
CA LYS A 114 -5.68 -2.18 6.11
C LYS A 114 -5.33 -1.29 7.30
N GLY A 115 -4.39 -0.36 7.14
CA GLY A 115 -3.96 0.53 8.23
C GLY A 115 -5.01 1.55 8.71
N LEU A 116 -6.18 1.64 8.07
CA LEU A 116 -7.24 2.54 8.53
C LEU A 116 -8.04 1.92 9.68
N ALA A 117 -8.33 2.75 10.68
CA ALA A 117 -9.18 2.35 11.80
C ALA A 117 -10.60 1.99 11.33
N LYS A 118 -11.16 0.91 11.91
CA LYS A 118 -12.56 0.55 11.69
C LYS A 118 -13.49 1.54 12.42
N GLY A 119 -14.65 1.81 11.82
CA GLY A 119 -15.67 2.71 12.38
C GLY A 119 -15.62 4.13 11.82
N ASN A 120 -16.36 5.03 12.46
CA ASN A 120 -16.52 6.43 12.03
C ASN A 120 -15.39 7.31 12.57
N VAL A 121 -14.15 7.02 12.17
CA VAL A 121 -12.96 7.80 12.52
C VAL A 121 -12.58 8.70 11.36
N SER A 122 -12.10 9.92 11.64
CA SER A 122 -11.56 10.77 10.57
C SER A 122 -10.38 10.10 9.88
N LEU A 123 -10.26 10.28 8.55
CA LEU A 123 -9.06 9.84 7.84
C LEU A 123 -7.80 10.47 8.44
N PRO A 124 -6.64 9.79 8.38
CA PRO A 124 -5.38 10.35 8.83
C PRO A 124 -5.07 11.69 8.14
N SER A 125 -4.35 12.58 8.83
CA SER A 125 -3.98 13.87 8.26
C SER A 125 -2.86 13.70 7.24
N HIS A 126 -3.23 13.47 5.97
CA HIS A 126 -2.31 13.30 4.85
C HIS A 126 -2.86 13.99 3.59
N TRP A 127 -2.00 14.66 2.82
CA TRP A 127 -2.40 15.45 1.65
C TRP A 127 -3.14 14.63 0.60
N ALA A 128 -2.78 13.35 0.43
CA ALA A 128 -3.42 12.46 -0.53
C ALA A 128 -4.92 12.29 -0.22
N PHE A 129 -5.31 12.14 1.04
CA PHE A 129 -6.72 12.02 1.41
C PHE A 129 -7.49 13.31 1.16
N SER A 130 -6.88 14.47 1.45
CA SER A 130 -7.46 15.77 1.11
C SER A 130 -7.65 15.94 -0.40
N LEU A 131 -6.68 15.51 -1.22
CA LEU A 131 -6.78 15.54 -2.67
C LEU A 131 -7.87 14.60 -3.20
N LEU A 132 -7.85 13.34 -2.76
CA LEU A 132 -8.80 12.33 -3.23
C LEU A 132 -10.23 12.64 -2.80
N SER A 133 -10.43 13.35 -1.68
CA SER A 133 -11.76 13.81 -1.23
C SER A 133 -12.44 14.81 -2.17
N CYS A 134 -11.72 15.37 -3.14
CA CYS A 134 -12.28 16.30 -4.12
C CYS A 134 -13.04 15.63 -5.25
N PHE A 135 -12.96 14.30 -5.34
CA PHE A 135 -13.65 13.53 -6.36
C PHE A 135 -14.95 12.99 -5.76
N PRO A 136 -16.12 13.32 -6.34
CA PRO A 136 -17.41 12.95 -5.77
C PRO A 136 -17.69 11.44 -5.83
N ASN A 137 -16.92 10.71 -6.62
CA ASN A 137 -17.00 9.27 -6.80
C ASN A 137 -15.93 8.50 -6.01
N MET A 138 -15.18 9.16 -5.12
CA MET A 138 -14.16 8.52 -4.30
C MET A 138 -14.71 8.02 -2.97
N GLU A 139 -14.24 6.84 -2.57
CA GLU A 139 -14.52 6.29 -1.27
C GLU A 139 -13.27 5.60 -0.70
N ILE A 140 -12.90 5.94 0.53
CA ILE A 140 -11.76 5.36 1.23
C ILE A 140 -12.31 4.62 2.45
N ARG A 141 -12.06 3.30 2.52
CA ARG A 141 -12.61 2.42 3.54
C ARG A 141 -11.52 1.58 4.21
N PRO A 142 -11.71 1.21 5.49
CA PRO A 142 -10.88 0.20 6.11
C PRO A 142 -11.05 -1.15 5.39
N LEU A 143 -9.94 -1.87 5.18
CA LEU A 143 -9.95 -3.22 4.63
C LEU A 143 -10.22 -4.24 5.75
N ASP A 144 -11.41 -4.82 5.75
CA ASP A 144 -11.74 -5.94 6.65
C ASP A 144 -11.44 -7.28 5.97
N LEU A 145 -10.24 -7.82 6.22
CA LEU A 145 -9.78 -9.09 5.63
C LEU A 145 -10.66 -10.28 6.05
N ALA A 146 -11.19 -10.28 7.27
CA ALA A 146 -12.04 -11.35 7.75
C ALA A 146 -13.38 -11.37 6.99
N GLU A 147 -13.97 -10.19 6.78
CA GLU A 147 -15.19 -10.04 5.97
C GLU A 147 -14.93 -10.36 4.49
N LEU A 148 -13.82 -9.85 3.95
CA LEU A 148 -13.44 -10.05 2.54
C LEU A 148 -13.20 -11.51 2.20
N PHE A 149 -12.62 -12.31 3.11
CA PHE A 149 -12.37 -13.72 2.86
C PHE A 149 -13.50 -14.64 3.34
N SER A 150 -14.45 -14.14 4.13
CA SER A 150 -15.58 -14.94 4.62
C SER A 150 -16.34 -15.63 3.48
N GLY A 151 -16.57 -16.93 3.59
CA GLY A 151 -17.27 -17.72 2.57
C GLY A 151 -16.46 -17.96 1.28
N THR A 152 -15.14 -17.82 1.31
CA THR A 152 -14.23 -18.24 0.23
C THR A 152 -13.16 -19.20 0.77
N PRO A 153 -12.49 -19.99 -0.10
CA PRO A 153 -11.37 -20.84 0.31
C PRO A 153 -10.25 -20.06 1.04
N LEU A 154 -10.09 -18.78 0.72
CA LEU A 154 -9.06 -17.90 1.28
C LEU A 154 -9.23 -17.67 2.79
N ALA A 155 -10.43 -17.84 3.37
CA ALA A 155 -10.63 -17.71 4.81
C ALA A 155 -9.74 -18.69 5.60
N LYS A 156 -9.66 -19.94 5.14
CA LYS A 156 -8.84 -20.99 5.77
C LYS A 156 -7.35 -20.75 5.56
N TRP A 157 -6.97 -20.23 4.39
CA TRP A 157 -5.59 -19.84 4.12
C TRP A 157 -5.16 -18.68 5.02
N TYR A 158 -5.97 -17.63 5.12
CA TYR A 158 -5.63 -16.45 5.92
C TYR A 158 -5.57 -16.73 7.43
N SER A 159 -6.32 -17.74 7.91
CA SER A 159 -6.31 -18.13 9.33
C SER A 159 -5.03 -18.85 9.77
N GLN A 160 -4.14 -19.27 8.85
CA GLN A 160 -2.89 -19.94 9.20
C GLN A 160 -1.83 -18.90 9.61
N PRO A 161 -1.34 -18.89 10.87
CA PRO A 161 -0.35 -17.91 11.33
C PRO A 161 0.99 -18.00 10.61
N GLU A 162 1.32 -19.17 10.03
CA GLU A 162 2.57 -19.41 9.33
C GLU A 162 2.67 -18.58 8.05
N HIS A 163 1.55 -18.33 7.38
CA HIS A 163 1.51 -17.58 6.13
C HIS A 163 1.91 -16.11 6.37
N GLN A 164 1.53 -15.56 7.52
CA GLN A 164 1.86 -14.18 7.90
C GLN A 164 3.34 -13.95 8.18
N LYS A 165 4.14 -15.03 8.28
CA LYS A 165 5.57 -14.98 8.57
C LYS A 165 6.43 -15.02 7.31
N GLU A 166 5.82 -15.19 6.13
CA GLU A 166 6.60 -15.26 4.90
C GLU A 166 7.17 -13.89 4.50
N PRO A 167 8.34 -13.84 3.82
CA PRO A 167 8.98 -12.57 3.45
C PRO A 167 8.12 -11.67 2.53
N TYR A 168 7.26 -12.27 1.72
CA TYR A 168 6.43 -11.59 0.72
C TYR A 168 4.94 -11.56 1.10
N PHE A 169 4.64 -11.58 2.40
CA PHE A 169 3.27 -11.66 2.88
C PHE A 169 2.36 -10.55 2.34
N PHE A 170 2.83 -9.30 2.28
CA PHE A 170 1.98 -8.20 1.80
C PHE A 170 1.62 -8.32 0.30
N PRO A 171 2.57 -8.55 -0.63
CA PRO A 171 2.23 -8.89 -2.01
C PRO A 171 1.25 -10.06 -2.15
N VAL A 172 1.51 -11.17 -1.45
CA VAL A 172 0.65 -12.37 -1.49
C VAL A 172 -0.75 -12.07 -0.94
N LEU A 173 -0.84 -11.29 0.13
CA LEU A 173 -2.12 -10.84 0.68
C LEU A 173 -2.86 -9.94 -0.31
N SER A 174 -2.14 -9.09 -1.05
CA SER A 174 -2.73 -8.26 -2.12
C SER A 174 -3.31 -9.13 -3.25
N ASP A 175 -2.58 -10.17 -3.66
CA ASP A 175 -3.04 -11.16 -4.63
C ASP A 175 -4.33 -11.87 -4.16
N ALA A 176 -4.39 -12.29 -2.89
CA ALA A 176 -5.59 -12.88 -2.30
C ALA A 176 -6.76 -11.87 -2.25
N CYS A 177 -6.49 -10.63 -1.86
CA CYS A 177 -7.50 -9.57 -1.81
C CYS A 177 -8.10 -9.29 -3.18
N ARG A 178 -7.28 -9.14 -4.23
CA ARG A 178 -7.80 -8.81 -5.57
C ARG A 178 -8.76 -9.87 -6.10
N ILE A 179 -8.42 -11.15 -5.98
CA ILE A 179 -9.27 -12.24 -6.47
C ILE A 179 -10.54 -12.38 -5.61
N ALA A 180 -10.45 -12.15 -4.29
CA ALA A 180 -11.62 -12.13 -3.42
C ALA A 180 -12.58 -10.97 -3.76
N ILE A 181 -12.06 -9.78 -4.00
CA ILE A 181 -12.84 -8.60 -4.43
C ILE A 181 -13.54 -8.90 -5.76
N MET A 182 -12.81 -9.42 -6.74
CA MET A 182 -13.37 -9.76 -8.06
C MET A 182 -14.47 -10.81 -7.96
N TRP A 183 -14.31 -11.85 -7.13
CA TRP A 183 -15.35 -12.87 -6.97
C TRP A 183 -16.57 -12.34 -6.20
N LYS A 184 -16.38 -11.54 -5.14
CA LYS A 184 -17.49 -11.05 -4.33
C LYS A 184 -18.27 -9.92 -5.01
N PHE A 185 -17.56 -8.94 -5.53
CA PHE A 185 -18.15 -7.67 -5.98
C PHE A 185 -18.10 -7.52 -7.51
N GLY A 186 -17.14 -8.18 -8.16
CA GLY A 186 -16.83 -7.92 -9.56
C GLY A 186 -16.40 -6.47 -9.79
N GLY A 187 -16.63 -5.96 -10.99
CA GLY A 187 -16.17 -4.62 -11.36
C GLY A 187 -14.74 -4.66 -11.86
N ILE A 188 -13.95 -3.65 -11.53
CA ILE A 188 -12.56 -3.49 -11.98
C ILE A 188 -11.64 -3.41 -10.77
N TYR A 189 -10.58 -4.22 -10.75
CA TYR A 189 -9.47 -4.06 -9.82
C TYR A 189 -8.26 -3.49 -10.54
N LEU A 190 -7.54 -2.59 -9.85
CA LEU A 190 -6.30 -1.98 -10.31
C LEU A 190 -5.26 -2.03 -9.20
N ASP A 191 -4.02 -2.38 -9.54
CA ASP A 191 -2.89 -2.15 -8.65
C ASP A 191 -2.65 -0.64 -8.47
N THR A 192 -1.97 -0.30 -7.37
CA THR A 192 -1.81 1.09 -6.93
C THR A 192 -0.75 1.86 -7.72
N ASP A 193 -0.13 1.23 -8.71
CA ASP A 193 0.78 1.83 -9.70
C ASP A 193 0.18 1.87 -11.12
N PHE A 194 -1.10 1.56 -11.28
CA PHE A 194 -1.79 1.58 -12.57
C PHE A 194 -2.37 2.95 -12.92
N ILE A 195 -1.88 3.57 -14.00
CA ILE A 195 -2.38 4.85 -14.52
C ILE A 195 -3.47 4.64 -15.56
N VAL A 196 -4.67 5.12 -15.27
CA VAL A 196 -5.85 5.00 -16.15
C VAL A 196 -5.95 6.19 -17.09
N LEU A 197 -5.79 5.95 -18.38
CA LEU A 197 -5.88 6.99 -19.42
C LEU A 197 -7.29 7.16 -19.99
N LYS A 198 -8.11 6.09 -19.95
CA LYS A 198 -9.47 6.06 -20.52
C LYS A 198 -10.36 5.15 -19.69
N ASN A 199 -11.67 5.33 -19.86
CA ASN A 199 -12.67 4.50 -19.22
C ASN A 199 -12.52 3.02 -19.64
N LEU A 200 -12.52 2.12 -18.66
CA LEU A 200 -12.27 0.69 -18.84
C LEU A 200 -13.54 -0.17 -18.75
N LYS A 201 -14.73 0.43 -18.58
CA LYS A 201 -15.99 -0.32 -18.36
C LYS A 201 -16.44 -1.17 -19.54
N ASN A 202 -15.89 -0.94 -20.73
CA ASN A 202 -16.12 -1.78 -21.90
C ASN A 202 -15.36 -3.12 -21.83
N LEU A 203 -14.39 -3.25 -20.93
CA LEU A 203 -13.67 -4.49 -20.68
C LEU A 203 -14.42 -5.30 -19.61
N THR A 204 -14.83 -6.51 -19.95
CA THR A 204 -15.49 -7.44 -19.02
C THR A 204 -14.95 -8.84 -19.25
N ASN A 205 -14.80 -9.60 -18.16
CA ASN A 205 -14.14 -10.91 -18.14
C ASN A 205 -12.75 -10.84 -18.79
N ALA A 206 -11.98 -9.83 -18.38
CA ALA A 206 -10.70 -9.46 -18.95
C ALA A 206 -9.65 -9.29 -17.85
N LEU A 207 -8.40 -9.53 -18.21
CA LEU A 207 -7.23 -9.27 -17.38
C LEU A 207 -6.04 -8.90 -18.27
N GLY A 208 -4.97 -8.38 -17.67
CA GLY A 208 -3.77 -7.95 -18.39
C GLY A 208 -2.91 -9.13 -18.87
N ILE A 209 -2.34 -9.00 -20.06
CA ILE A 209 -1.24 -9.85 -20.54
C ILE A 209 0.05 -9.03 -20.37
N GLU A 210 1.04 -9.59 -19.67
CA GLU A 210 2.36 -8.96 -19.48
C GLU A 210 3.37 -9.42 -20.54
N SER A 211 3.31 -10.70 -20.92
CA SER A 211 4.10 -11.25 -22.03
C SER A 211 3.36 -12.42 -22.68
N GLN A 212 3.93 -13.01 -23.73
CA GLN A 212 3.25 -13.98 -24.60
C GLN A 212 2.51 -15.10 -23.85
N ASP A 213 3.05 -15.57 -22.73
CA ASP A 213 2.48 -16.66 -21.93
C ASP A 213 2.26 -16.27 -20.46
N VAL A 214 2.32 -14.97 -20.14
CA VAL A 214 2.19 -14.47 -18.75
C VAL A 214 1.02 -13.50 -18.65
N LEU A 215 0.07 -13.90 -17.82
CA LEU A 215 -1.05 -13.09 -17.36
C LEU A 215 -0.65 -12.31 -16.12
N ASN A 216 -1.15 -11.08 -15.99
CA ASN A 216 -0.82 -10.19 -14.89
C ASN A 216 -2.09 -9.73 -14.15
N GLY A 217 -2.01 -9.75 -12.82
CA GLY A 217 -3.11 -9.40 -11.89
C GLY A 217 -3.28 -7.91 -11.61
N ALA A 218 -2.45 -7.03 -12.17
CA ALA A 218 -2.50 -5.58 -11.95
C ALA A 218 -3.76 -4.92 -12.53
N PHE A 219 -4.43 -5.60 -13.45
CA PHE A 219 -5.77 -5.24 -13.92
C PHE A 219 -6.63 -6.49 -14.03
N LEU A 220 -7.80 -6.47 -13.38
CA LEU A 220 -8.83 -7.49 -13.50
C LEU A 220 -10.17 -6.79 -13.73
N SER A 221 -11.00 -7.30 -14.65
CA SER A 221 -12.38 -6.86 -14.82
C SER A 221 -13.30 -8.05 -15.00
N PHE A 222 -14.13 -8.35 -14.01
CA PHE A 222 -14.98 -9.54 -14.00
C PHE A 222 -16.36 -9.25 -13.43
N LYS A 223 -17.34 -10.07 -13.82
CA LYS A 223 -18.62 -10.13 -13.12
C LYS A 223 -18.42 -10.80 -11.75
N PRO A 224 -19.22 -10.44 -10.73
CA PRO A 224 -19.19 -11.17 -9.47
C PRO A 224 -19.53 -12.66 -9.71
N LYS A 225 -18.96 -13.54 -8.89
CA LYS A 225 -19.12 -15.00 -8.95
C LYS A 225 -18.66 -15.64 -10.27
N HIS A 226 -17.72 -15.02 -10.96
CA HIS A 226 -17.17 -15.60 -12.18
C HIS A 226 -16.35 -16.87 -11.88
N GLU A 227 -16.64 -17.97 -12.58
CA GLU A 227 -16.04 -19.30 -12.37
C GLU A 227 -14.51 -19.27 -12.46
N PHE A 228 -13.94 -18.58 -13.45
CA PHE A 228 -12.48 -18.40 -13.55
C PHE A 228 -11.86 -17.84 -12.25
N ILE A 229 -12.47 -16.82 -11.63
CA ILE A 229 -11.93 -16.23 -10.41
C ILE A 229 -12.09 -17.17 -9.21
N GLU A 230 -13.17 -17.95 -9.18
CA GLU A 230 -13.35 -19.01 -8.18
C GLU A 230 -12.25 -20.08 -8.27
N LEU A 231 -11.94 -20.53 -9.49
CA LEU A 231 -10.83 -21.46 -9.75
C LEU A 231 -9.49 -20.84 -9.37
N CYS A 232 -9.25 -19.55 -9.64
CA CYS A 232 -8.04 -18.86 -9.18
C CYS A 232 -7.93 -18.85 -7.65
N MET A 233 -9.02 -18.64 -6.91
CA MET A 233 -8.99 -18.71 -5.44
C MET A 233 -8.72 -20.13 -4.94
N GLN A 234 -9.27 -21.15 -5.59
CA GLN A 234 -9.02 -22.54 -5.24
C GLN A 234 -7.55 -22.91 -5.49
N ASP A 235 -7.04 -22.59 -6.68
CA ASP A 235 -5.65 -22.80 -7.07
C ASP A 235 -4.68 -22.07 -6.14
N PHE A 236 -4.99 -20.81 -5.79
CA PHE A 236 -4.21 -20.03 -4.84
C PHE A 236 -4.01 -20.78 -3.52
N VAL A 237 -5.06 -21.43 -3.00
CA VAL A 237 -4.99 -22.16 -1.72
C VAL A 237 -4.30 -23.51 -1.90
N ASP A 238 -4.65 -24.27 -2.94
CA ASP A 238 -4.17 -25.64 -3.14
C ASP A 238 -2.69 -25.69 -3.52
N ASN A 239 -2.21 -24.70 -4.27
CA ASN A 239 -0.84 -24.60 -4.76
C ASN A 239 0.01 -23.58 -4.00
N TYR A 240 -0.46 -23.08 -2.85
CA TYR A 240 0.30 -22.17 -2.00
C TYR A 240 1.58 -22.85 -1.48
N LYS A 241 2.73 -22.49 -2.05
CA LYS A 241 4.04 -22.98 -1.62
C LYS A 241 4.69 -21.96 -0.71
N HIS A 242 4.93 -22.33 0.55
CA HIS A 242 5.74 -21.49 1.41
C HIS A 242 7.14 -21.39 0.85
N THR A 243 7.65 -20.17 0.76
CA THR A 243 9.07 -19.94 0.62
C THR A 243 9.74 -20.28 1.96
N ARG A 244 9.82 -21.57 2.30
CA ARG A 244 10.84 -22.02 3.27
C ARG A 244 12.18 -21.68 2.64
N ALA A 245 13.05 -21.03 3.41
CA ALA A 245 14.44 -20.85 3.05
C ALA A 245 14.99 -22.16 2.46
N GLN A 246 15.14 -22.18 1.13
CA GLN A 246 15.98 -23.17 0.48
C GLN A 246 17.41 -22.75 0.80
N ASN A 247 17.88 -23.17 1.97
CA ASN A 247 19.27 -23.22 2.38
C ASN A 247 19.36 -24.37 3.39
N SER A 248 19.21 -25.59 2.86
CA SER A 248 19.81 -26.80 3.43
C SER A 248 21.30 -26.80 3.11
#